data_AF-U2IFQ4-F1
#
_entry.id   AF-U2IFQ4-F1
#
_cell.length_a   1.000
_cell.length_b   1.000
_cell.length_c   1.000
_cell.angle_alpha   90.00
_cell.angle_beta   90.00
_cell.angle_gamma   90.00
#
_symmetry.space_group_name_H-M   'P 1'
#
loop_
_entity.id
_entity.type
_entity.pdbx_description
1 polymer ?
#
loop_
_entity_poly.entity_id
_entity_poly.type
_entity_poly.pdbx_seq_one_letter_code
_entity_poly.pdbx_strand_id
1 'polypeptide(L)'
;MEFKSLGNIETSFRQIRLYAFVFAIVCVAVSGYAVYASYSFAKEQREKIYVLDQGKSLMLALSQDASRNRPVEAREHVRRFHELFFTIAPDKDAIEKNMERAFLLCDKSAFNYYKDLAEKGYYNR
;
A
#
# COMPACT_ATOMS: atom_id res chain seq x y z
N MET A 1 68.23 -17.86 -38.87
CA MET A 1 67.40 -17.99 -37.65
C MET A 1 66.23 -17.04 -37.82
N GLU A 2 65.06 -17.56 -38.17
CA GLU A 2 63.91 -16.69 -38.47
C GLU A 2 63.25 -16.17 -37.18
N PHE A 3 62.88 -14.89 -37.23
CA PHE A 3 62.38 -14.10 -36.12
C PHE A 3 61.00 -14.58 -35.64
N LYS A 4 60.99 -15.53 -34.68
CA LYS A 4 59.78 -15.97 -33.96
C LYS A 4 59.02 -14.87 -33.21
N SER A 5 59.60 -13.69 -33.00
CA SER A 5 58.94 -12.63 -32.22
C SER A 5 57.84 -11.89 -32.97
N LEU A 6 57.87 -11.85 -34.32
CA LEU A 6 56.89 -11.10 -35.10
C LEU A 6 55.49 -11.74 -35.08
N GLY A 7 55.40 -13.08 -35.18
CA GLY A 7 54.11 -13.79 -35.12
C GLY A 7 53.41 -13.65 -33.76
N ASN A 8 54.19 -13.54 -32.67
CA ASN A 8 53.63 -13.45 -31.31
C ASN A 8 53.01 -12.08 -31.01
N ILE A 9 53.51 -11.02 -31.65
CA ILE A 9 52.98 -9.65 -31.51
C ILE A 9 51.62 -9.56 -32.21
N GLU A 10 51.47 -10.13 -33.40
CA GLU A 10 50.21 -10.12 -34.14
C GLU A 10 49.12 -10.94 -33.44
N THR A 11 49.44 -12.12 -32.90
CA THR A 11 48.50 -12.89 -32.08
C THR A 11 48.11 -12.17 -30.79
N SER A 12 49.05 -11.45 -30.17
CA SER A 12 48.78 -10.65 -28.96
C SER A 12 47.83 -9.48 -29.26
N PHE A 13 48.00 -8.78 -30.38
CA PHE A 13 47.08 -7.72 -30.81
C PHE A 13 45.67 -8.25 -31.09
N ARG A 14 45.54 -9.45 -31.68
CA ARG A 14 44.24 -10.09 -31.90
C ARG A 14 43.55 -10.43 -30.59
N GLN A 15 44.29 -10.92 -29.59
CA GLN A 15 43.77 -11.22 -28.26
C GLN A 15 43.34 -9.96 -27.52
N ILE A 16 44.14 -8.89 -27.55
CA ILE A 16 43.78 -7.59 -26.92
C ILE A 16 42.47 -7.05 -27.49
N ARG A 17 42.28 -7.12 -28.81
CA ARG A 17 41.03 -6.68 -29.45
C ARG A 17 39.83 -7.52 -29.00
N LEU A 18 40.01 -8.84 -28.88
CA LEU A 18 38.97 -9.74 -28.40
C LEU A 18 38.59 -9.44 -26.93
N TYR A 19 39.57 -9.19 -26.06
CA TYR A 19 39.31 -8.77 -24.69
C TYR A 19 38.60 -7.41 -24.60
N ALA A 20 38.96 -6.46 -25.45
CA ALA A 20 38.28 -5.16 -25.52
C ALA A 20 36.81 -5.31 -25.93
N PHE A 21 36.50 -6.18 -26.90
CA PHE A 21 35.12 -6.48 -27.28
C PHE A 21 34.33 -7.15 -26.15
N VAL A 22 34.91 -8.16 -25.50
CA VAL A 22 34.27 -8.82 -24.35
C VAL A 22 34.02 -7.83 -23.22
N PHE A 23 34.99 -6.97 -22.92
CA PHE A 23 34.85 -5.92 -21.90
C PHE A 23 33.74 -4.93 -22.24
N ALA A 24 33.68 -4.47 -23.50
CA ALA A 24 32.61 -3.58 -23.96
C ALA A 24 31.22 -4.23 -23.82
N ILE A 25 31.07 -5.50 -24.17
CA ILE A 25 29.81 -6.25 -24.01
C ILE A 25 29.43 -6.34 -22.54
N VAL A 26 30.37 -6.64 -21.64
CA VAL A 26 30.12 -6.69 -20.19
C VAL A 26 29.69 -5.33 -19.67
N CYS A 27 30.36 -4.25 -20.07
CA CYS A 27 29.98 -2.90 -19.68
C CYS A 27 28.56 -2.55 -20.13
N VAL A 28 28.19 -2.87 -21.37
CA VAL A 28 26.84 -2.65 -21.89
C VAL A 28 25.80 -3.48 -21.12
N ALA A 29 26.09 -4.75 -20.84
CA ALA A 29 25.20 -5.62 -20.08
C ALA A 29 24.97 -5.10 -18.65
N VAL A 30 26.04 -4.71 -17.94
CA VAL A 30 25.95 -4.15 -16.59
C VAL A 30 25.18 -2.83 -16.59
N SER A 31 25.45 -1.96 -17.56
CA SER A 31 24.75 -0.67 -17.68
C SER A 31 23.27 -0.86 -17.99
N GLY A 32 22.93 -1.77 -18.91
CA GLY A 32 21.55 -2.12 -19.24
C GLY A 32 20.80 -2.72 -18.05
N TYR A 33 21.44 -3.61 -17.30
CA TYR A 33 20.88 -4.18 -16.08
C TYR A 33 20.66 -3.12 -15.00
N ALA A 34 21.62 -2.21 -14.79
CA ALA A 34 21.50 -1.13 -13.81
C ALA A 34 20.34 -0.19 -14.15
N VAL A 35 20.16 0.14 -15.44
CA VAL A 35 19.02 0.94 -15.90
C VAL A 35 17.71 0.20 -15.67
N TYR A 36 17.60 -1.07 -16.08
CA TYR A 36 16.41 -1.88 -15.85
C TYR A 36 16.04 -1.99 -14.36
N ALA A 37 17.02 -2.29 -13.50
CA ALA A 37 16.84 -2.36 -12.05
C ALA A 37 16.38 -1.01 -11.49
N SER A 38 17.00 0.09 -11.94
CA SER A 38 16.62 1.44 -11.52
C SER A 38 15.19 1.81 -11.92
N TYR A 39 14.74 1.43 -13.12
CA TYR A 39 13.36 1.63 -13.56
C TYR A 39 12.37 0.78 -12.77
N SER A 40 12.70 -0.49 -12.51
CA SER A 40 11.86 -1.37 -11.68
C SER A 40 11.70 -0.82 -10.26
N PHE A 41 12.80 -0.35 -9.66
CA PHE A 41 12.81 0.27 -8.35
C PHE A 41 12.05 1.61 -8.36
N ALA A 42 12.23 2.44 -9.38
CA ALA A 42 11.50 3.70 -9.51
C ALA A 42 9.99 3.48 -9.67
N LYS A 43 9.57 2.39 -10.35
CA LYS A 43 8.16 2.01 -10.47
C LYS A 43 7.59 1.60 -9.11
N GLU A 44 8.31 0.78 -8.34
CA GLU A 44 7.91 0.33 -7.02
C GLU A 44 7.91 1.47 -5.97
N GLN A 45 8.81 2.46 -6.11
CA GLN A 45 8.77 3.67 -5.27
C GLN A 45 7.62 4.62 -5.66
N ARG A 46 7.22 4.68 -6.95
CA ARG A 46 6.10 5.52 -7.42
C ARG A 46 4.73 5.04 -6.94
N GLU A 47 4.59 3.79 -6.54
CA GLU A 47 3.37 3.28 -5.90
C GLU A 47 3.18 3.77 -4.46
N LYS A 48 4.19 4.41 -3.86
CA LYS A 48 4.11 5.05 -2.55
C LYS A 48 3.68 6.51 -2.72
N ILE A 49 2.37 6.75 -2.77
CA ILE A 49 1.81 8.10 -2.74
C ILE A 49 1.98 8.66 -1.33
N TYR A 50 2.82 9.70 -1.18
CA TYR A 50 2.96 10.43 0.08
C TYR A 50 1.82 11.44 0.19
N VAL A 51 0.80 11.14 0.98
CA VAL A 51 -0.25 12.13 1.31
C VAL A 51 0.24 12.94 2.50
N LEU A 52 0.47 14.23 2.28
CA LEU A 52 0.82 15.19 3.31
C LEU A 52 -0.48 15.62 4.00
N ASP A 53 -0.85 14.96 5.10
CA ASP A 53 -1.93 15.48 5.94
C ASP A 53 -1.41 16.71 6.72
N GLN A 54 -2.23 17.75 6.80
CA GLN A 54 -1.85 19.09 7.26
C GLN A 54 -1.41 19.09 8.74
N GLY A 55 -0.12 18.82 8.99
CA GLY A 55 0.58 19.27 10.19
C GLY A 55 0.74 18.27 11.34
N LYS A 56 0.36 16.99 11.22
CA LYS A 56 0.69 15.99 12.24
C LYS A 56 1.10 14.66 11.63
N SER A 57 2.40 14.37 11.76
CA SER A 57 3.09 13.12 11.42
C SER A 57 2.94 12.66 9.96
N LEU A 58 4.08 12.49 9.28
CA LEU A 58 4.18 11.60 8.13
C LEU A 58 3.74 10.20 8.58
N MET A 59 2.45 9.91 8.49
CA MET A 59 2.01 8.54 8.58
C MET A 59 2.39 7.92 7.25
N LEU A 60 3.37 7.02 7.30
CA LEU A 60 3.69 6.12 6.21
C LEU A 60 2.38 5.42 5.87
N ALA A 61 1.64 5.96 4.90
CA ALA A 61 0.51 5.30 4.28
C ALA A 61 1.13 4.16 3.46
N LEU A 62 1.57 3.14 4.19
CA LEU A 62 1.75 1.81 3.66
C LEU A 62 0.49 1.59 2.85
N SER A 63 0.68 1.45 1.54
CA SER A 63 -0.14 0.59 0.71
C SER A 63 -0.11 -0.83 1.30
N GLN A 64 -0.54 -1.00 2.55
CA GLN A 64 -1.10 -2.27 2.96
C GLN A 64 -2.24 -2.48 1.98
N ASP A 65 -2.11 -3.58 1.23
CA ASP A 65 -3.09 -4.09 0.29
C ASP A 65 -4.50 -3.67 0.72
N ALA A 66 -5.06 -2.65 0.08
CA ALA A 66 -6.40 -2.16 0.43
C ALA A 66 -7.42 -3.30 0.29
N SER A 67 -7.10 -4.28 -0.57
CA SER A 67 -7.78 -5.58 -0.68
C SER A 67 -7.84 -6.35 0.65
N ARG A 68 -6.75 -6.36 1.43
CA ARG A 68 -6.62 -7.08 2.70
C ARG A 68 -7.23 -6.30 3.88
N ASN A 69 -7.28 -4.97 3.82
CA ASN A 69 -7.85 -4.15 4.89
C ASN A 69 -9.38 -4.02 4.82
N ARG A 70 -9.97 -4.05 3.62
CA ARG A 70 -11.43 -4.02 3.40
C ARG A 70 -12.25 -4.97 4.26
N PRO A 71 -11.91 -6.27 4.43
CA PRO A 71 -12.68 -7.16 5.28
C PRO A 71 -12.62 -6.76 6.77
N VAL A 72 -11.50 -6.20 7.23
CA VAL A 72 -11.36 -5.72 8.61
C VAL A 72 -12.16 -4.45 8.81
N GLU A 73 -12.07 -3.49 7.89
CA GLU A 73 -12.85 -2.24 7.92
C GLU A 73 -14.36 -2.50 7.91
N ALA A 74 -14.84 -3.41 7.06
CA ALA A 74 -16.24 -3.79 7.04
C ALA A 74 -16.70 -4.42 8.37
N ARG A 75 -15.88 -5.29 8.97
CA ARG A 75 -16.18 -5.89 10.27
C ARG A 75 -16.21 -4.84 11.39
N GLU A 76 -15.27 -3.91 11.38
CA GLU A 76 -15.23 -2.81 12.35
C GLU A 76 -16.39 -1.85 12.19
N HIS A 77 -16.79 -1.53 10.96
CA HIS A 77 -17.97 -0.71 10.69
C HIS A 77 -19.24 -1.35 11.26
N VAL A 78 -19.43 -2.65 11.01
CA VAL A 78 -20.57 -3.40 11.56
C VAL A 78 -20.49 -3.46 13.09
N ARG A 79 -19.32 -3.77 13.67
CA ARG A 79 -19.12 -3.79 15.13
C ARG A 79 -19.48 -2.44 15.74
N ARG A 80 -18.98 -1.35 15.16
CA ARG A 80 -19.19 0.00 15.66
C ARG A 80 -20.66 0.40 15.62
N PHE A 81 -21.37 0.06 14.55
CA PHE A 81 -22.81 0.27 14.46
C PHE A 81 -23.53 -0.47 15.60
N HIS A 82 -23.24 -1.75 15.81
CA HIS A 82 -23.88 -2.55 16.86
C HIS A 82 -23.60 -2.01 18.26
N GLU A 83 -22.36 -1.61 18.54
CA GLU A 83 -21.99 -0.98 19.80
C GLU A 83 -22.80 0.29 20.06
N LEU A 84 -22.95 1.15 19.06
CA LEU A 84 -23.71 2.39 19.23
C LEU A 84 -25.22 2.14 19.32
N PHE A 85 -25.76 1.23 18.51
CA PHE A 85 -27.19 1.03 18.35
C PHE A 85 -27.84 0.21 19.48
N PHE A 86 -27.12 -0.79 20.03
CA PHE A 86 -27.68 -1.70 21.02
C PHE A 86 -27.22 -1.43 22.46
N THR A 87 -26.21 -0.58 22.67
CA THR A 87 -25.75 -0.24 24.02
C THR A 87 -26.73 0.73 24.68
N ILE A 88 -27.31 0.28 25.79
CA ILE A 88 -28.20 1.09 26.63
C ILE A 88 -27.34 1.78 27.69
N ALA A 89 -27.32 3.11 27.68
CA ALA A 89 -26.73 3.90 28.75
C ALA A 89 -27.83 4.32 29.75
N PRO A 90 -27.52 4.50 31.05
CA PRO A 90 -28.50 4.98 32.03
C PRO A 90 -28.91 6.44 31.81
N ASP A 91 -28.12 7.19 31.03
CA ASP A 91 -28.36 8.59 30.68
C ASP A 91 -29.01 8.70 29.29
N LYS A 92 -30.13 9.42 29.20
CA LYS A 92 -30.87 9.62 27.96
C LYS A 92 -30.07 10.41 26.93
N ASP A 93 -29.31 11.40 27.37
CA ASP A 93 -28.48 12.22 26.47
C ASP A 93 -27.38 11.38 25.81
N ALA A 94 -26.86 10.37 26.54
CA ALA A 94 -25.89 9.44 26.01
C ALA A 94 -26.51 8.47 24.98
N ILE A 95 -27.75 8.01 25.21
CA ILE A 95 -28.49 7.19 24.23
C ILE A 95 -28.70 7.98 22.94
N GLU A 96 -29.18 9.22 23.02
CA GLU A 96 -29.46 10.05 21.83
C GLU A 96 -28.19 10.31 21.01
N LYS A 97 -27.08 10.66 21.66
CA LYS A 97 -25.77 10.84 20.99
C LYS A 97 -25.25 9.56 20.36
N ASN A 98 -25.46 8.40 21.00
CA ASN A 98 -25.09 7.12 20.41
C ASN A 98 -25.95 6.81 19.17
N MET A 99 -27.25 7.08 19.22
CA MET A 99 -28.15 6.90 18.09
C MET A 99 -27.80 7.83 16.92
N GLU A 100 -27.50 9.11 17.18
CA GLU A 100 -27.06 10.05 16.14
C GLU A 100 -25.84 9.51 15.39
N ARG A 101 -24.84 9.01 16.14
CA ARG A 101 -23.64 8.40 15.55
C ARG A 101 -23.93 7.07 14.84
N ALA A 102 -24.87 6.27 15.33
CA ALA A 102 -25.28 5.03 14.68
C ALA A 102 -25.95 5.31 13.34
N PHE A 103 -26.80 6.35 13.25
CA PHE A 103 -27.50 6.72 12.03
C PHE A 103 -26.57 7.24 10.92
N LEU A 104 -25.41 7.77 11.27
CA LEU A 104 -24.37 8.14 10.29
C LEU A 104 -23.69 6.91 9.65
N LEU A 105 -23.78 5.74 10.29
CA LEU A 105 -23.14 4.49 9.85
C LEU A 105 -24.11 3.56 9.11
N CYS A 106 -25.36 3.96 8.87
CA CYS A 106 -26.36 3.09 8.28
C CYS A 106 -27.29 3.83 7.32
N ASP A 107 -28.12 3.07 6.62
CA ASP A 107 -29.19 3.60 5.79
C ASP A 107 -30.46 3.87 6.62
N LYS A 108 -31.52 4.32 5.94
CA LYS A 108 -32.81 4.63 6.57
C LYS A 108 -33.48 3.41 7.23
N SER A 109 -33.11 2.18 6.85
CA SER A 109 -33.70 0.96 7.42
C SER A 109 -33.53 0.89 8.94
N ALA A 110 -32.36 1.25 9.47
CA ALA A 110 -32.07 1.21 10.90
C ALA A 110 -32.91 2.22 11.70
N PHE A 111 -33.26 3.37 11.09
CA PHE A 111 -34.13 4.35 11.73
C PHE A 111 -35.56 3.82 11.92
N ASN A 112 -36.06 3.04 10.96
CA ASN A 112 -37.36 2.38 11.11
C ASN A 112 -37.31 1.35 12.26
N TYR A 113 -36.25 0.54 12.34
CA TYR A 113 -36.06 -0.40 13.45
C TYR A 113 -35.92 0.29 14.81
N TYR A 114 -35.22 1.42 14.86
CA TYR A 114 -35.09 2.23 16.07
C TYR A 114 -36.47 2.66 16.59
N LYS A 115 -37.35 3.14 15.70
CA LYS A 115 -38.72 3.51 16.07
C LYS A 115 -39.49 2.33 16.66
N ASP A 116 -39.49 1.18 15.98
CA ASP A 116 -40.17 -0.02 16.46
C ASP A 116 -39.65 -0.49 17.84
N LEU A 117 -38.33 -0.39 18.07
CA LEU A 117 -37.70 -0.74 19.34
C LEU A 117 -38.00 0.27 20.44
N ALA A 118 -38.02 1.57 20.11
CA ALA A 118 -38.37 2.63 21.02
C ALA A 118 -39.84 2.53 21.47
N GLU A 119 -40.76 2.19 20.55
CA GLU A 119 -42.18 1.91 20.85
C GLU A 119 -42.35 0.71 21.79
N LYS A 120 -41.50 -0.32 21.64
CA LYS A 120 -41.44 -1.47 22.55
C LYS A 120 -40.77 -1.15 23.90
N GLY A 121 -40.29 0.07 24.08
CA GLY A 121 -39.64 0.53 25.32
C GLY A 121 -38.20 0.05 25.49
N TYR A 122 -37.53 -0.42 24.44
CA TYR A 122 -36.14 -0.95 24.54
C TYR A 122 -35.15 0.07 25.13
N TYR A 123 -35.26 1.34 24.72
CA TYR A 123 -34.37 2.42 25.16
C TYR A 123 -34.86 3.18 26.41
N ASN A 124 -36.08 2.90 26.86
CA ASN A 124 -36.73 3.61 27.98
C ASN A 124 -36.87 2.72 29.23
N ARG A 125 -36.19 1.56 29.26
CA ARG A 125 -36.28 0.59 30.35
C ARG A 125 -35.26 0.85 31.46
#